data_AF-A0A139Q4N0-F1
#
_entry.id   AF-A0A139Q4N0-F1
#
_cell.length_a   1.000
_cell.length_b   1.000
_cell.length_c   1.000
_cell.angle_alpha   90.00
_cell.angle_beta   90.00
_cell.angle_gamma   90.00
#
_symmetry.space_group_name_H-M   'P 1'
#
loop_
_entity.id
_entity.type
_entity.pdbx_description
1 polymer ?
#
loop_
_entity_poly.entity_id
_entity_poly.type
_entity_poly.pdbx_seq_one_letter_code
_entity_poly.pdbx_strand_id
1 'polypeptide(L)' 'MIKKKLAIFEEPRKPGQFVDDEEKVREYLRKNNISKEDLEKDYDEIVNQKVLKDWCTIYDSEYSPSNYGDVKVETQWENW' A
#
# COMPACT_ATOMS: atom_id res chain seq x y z
N MET A 1 1.06 7.38 13.11
CA MET A 1 2.01 6.88 12.10
C MET A 1 1.24 6.02 11.10
N ILE A 2 1.56 6.11 9.82
CA ILE A 2 1.03 5.24 8.77
C ILE A 2 2.10 4.21 8.42
N LYS A 3 1.69 2.94 8.34
CA LYS A 3 2.57 1.83 7.94
C LYS A 3 2.01 1.19 6.69
N LYS A 4 2.74 1.29 5.58
CA LYS A 4 2.41 0.55 4.35
C LYS A 4 3.01 -0.85 4.44
N LYS A 5 2.18 -1.87 4.30
CA LYS A 5 2.57 -3.28 4.37
C LYS A 5 1.92 -4.07 3.24
N LEU A 6 2.54 -5.19 2.90
CA LEU A 6 2.04 -6.13 1.91
C LEU A 6 1.64 -7.44 2.57
N ALA A 7 0.62 -8.05 1.98
CA ALA A 7 0.20 -9.40 2.27
C ALA A 7 -0.27 -10.05 0.97
N ILE A 8 -0.02 -11.34 0.80
CA ILE A 8 -0.48 -12.12 -0.35
C ILE A 8 -1.72 -12.91 0.04
N PHE A 9 -2.76 -12.82 -0.80
CA PHE A 9 -3.92 -13.69 -0.75
C PHE A 9 -3.80 -14.74 -1.86
N GLU A 10 -3.55 -15.99 -1.47
CA GLU A 10 -3.53 -17.13 -2.39
C GLU A 10 -4.86 -17.88 -2.29
N GLU A 11 -5.54 -18.13 -3.41
CA GLU A 11 -6.82 -18.85 -3.40
C GLU A 11 -6.63 -20.33 -3.80
N PRO A 12 -7.37 -21.28 -3.20
CA PRO A 12 -8.41 -21.07 -2.19
C PRO A 12 -7.83 -20.81 -0.79
N ARG A 13 -8.36 -19.81 -0.06
CA ARG A 13 -8.01 -19.55 1.35
C ARG A 13 -9.19 -19.62 2.30
N LYS A 14 -8.89 -19.81 3.59
CA LYS A 14 -9.86 -19.59 4.67
C LYS A 14 -10.00 -18.09 4.98
N PRO A 15 -11.15 -17.63 5.49
CA PRO A 15 -11.30 -16.26 5.98
C PRO A 15 -10.20 -15.91 7.00
N GLY A 16 -9.58 -14.73 6.82
CA GLY A 16 -8.50 -14.25 7.67
C GLY A 16 -7.12 -14.83 7.37
N GLN A 17 -6.99 -15.77 6.43
CA GLN A 17 -5.69 -16.29 6.01
C GLN A 17 -5.06 -15.41 4.92
N PHE A 18 -3.78 -15.10 5.11
CA PHE A 18 -2.90 -14.40 4.18
C PHE A 18 -1.44 -14.71 4.52
N VAL A 19 -0.54 -14.45 3.58
CA VAL A 19 0.91 -14.54 3.79
C VAL A 19 1.46 -13.13 3.99
N ASP A 20 2.01 -12.85 5.17
CA ASP A 20 2.65 -11.57 5.51
C ASP A 20 4.12 -11.70 5.95
N ASP A 21 4.65 -12.92 5.92
CA ASP A 21 6.08 -13.18 6.09
C ASP A 21 6.89 -12.51 4.97
N GLU A 22 7.86 -11.67 5.35
CA GLU A 22 8.57 -10.80 4.42
C GLU A 22 9.32 -11.57 3.32
N GLU A 23 10.00 -12.66 3.67
CA GLU A 23 10.75 -13.46 2.68
C GLU A 23 9.80 -14.07 1.65
N LYS A 24 8.67 -14.62 2.09
CA LYS A 24 7.64 -15.18 1.20
C LYS A 24 6.96 -14.13 0.33
N VAL A 25 6.67 -12.95 0.90
CA VAL A 25 6.12 -11.82 0.15
C VAL A 25 7.10 -11.39 -0.95
N ARG A 26 8.38 -11.17 -0.61
CA ARG A 26 9.41 -10.79 -1.59
C ARG A 26 9.62 -11.85 -2.67
N GLU A 27 9.59 -13.14 -2.29
CA GLU A 27 9.66 -14.23 -3.26
C GLU A 27 8.47 -14.20 -4.23
N TYR A 28 7.26 -13.97 -3.72
CA TYR A 28 6.05 -13.85 -4.53
C TYR A 28 6.15 -12.68 -5.52
N LEU A 29 6.55 -11.50 -5.07
CA LEU A 29 6.72 -10.32 -5.93
C LEU A 29 7.72 -10.62 -7.06
N ARG A 30 8.88 -11.22 -6.73
CA ARG A 30 9.89 -11.60 -7.73
C ARG A 30 9.37 -12.61 -8.74
N LYS A 31 8.64 -13.65 -8.29
CA LYS A 31 8.04 -14.67 -9.16
C LYS A 31 7.03 -14.09 -10.15
N ASN A 32 6.32 -13.05 -9.74
CA ASN A 32 5.30 -12.37 -10.55
C ASN A 32 5.84 -11.11 -11.25
N ASN A 33 7.16 -10.87 -11.18
CA ASN A 33 7.81 -9.71 -11.79
C ASN A 33 7.18 -8.37 -11.37
N ILE A 34 6.78 -8.26 -10.10
CA ILE A 34 6.24 -7.04 -9.49
C ILE A 34 7.40 -6.30 -8.84
N SER A 35 7.66 -5.07 -9.32
CA SER A 35 8.75 -4.21 -8.86
C SER A 35 8.31 -3.31 -7.70
N LYS A 36 9.26 -2.63 -7.05
CA LYS A 36 8.98 -1.61 -6.05
C LYS A 36 8.20 -0.44 -6.65
N GLU A 37 8.54 -0.07 -7.87
CA GLU A 37 7.90 1.00 -8.63
C GLU A 37 6.43 0.67 -8.92
N ASP A 38 6.11 -0.60 -9.18
CA ASP A 38 4.71 -1.04 -9.33
C ASP A 38 3.94 -0.87 -8.01
N LEU A 39 4.54 -1.21 -6.86
CA LEU A 39 3.91 -1.03 -5.55
C LEU A 39 3.68 0.45 -5.21
N GLU A 40 4.64 1.30 -5.55
CA GLU A 40 4.53 2.76 -5.35
C GLU A 40 3.45 3.36 -6.25
N LYS A 41 3.38 2.91 -7.51
CA LYS A 41 2.35 3.30 -8.47
C LYS A 41 0.95 2.87 -8.00
N ASP A 42 0.79 1.60 -7.60
CA ASP A 42 -0.49 1.08 -7.09
C ASP A 42 -0.96 1.86 -5.86
N TYR A 43 -0.03 2.18 -4.95
CA TYR A 43 -0.35 3.02 -3.79
C TYR A 43 -0.78 4.43 -4.21
N ASP A 44 -0.09 5.08 -5.15
CA ASP A 44 -0.49 6.40 -5.61
C ASP A 44 -1.86 6.37 -6.30
N GLU A 45 -2.06 5.44 -7.23
CA GLU A 45 -3.30 5.34 -8.02
C GLU A 45 -4.52 5.08 -7.12
N ILE A 46 -4.40 4.17 -6.16
CA ILE A 46 -5.52 3.77 -5.30
C ILE A 46 -5.65 4.65 -4.07
N VAL A 47 -4.57 4.89 -3.32
CA VAL A 47 -4.67 5.63 -2.05
C VAL A 47 -4.72 7.14 -2.31
N ASN A 48 -3.79 7.68 -3.09
CA ASN A 48 -3.72 9.13 -3.29
C ASN A 48 -4.77 9.62 -4.28
N GLN A 49 -4.76 9.07 -5.49
CA GLN A 49 -5.55 9.59 -6.60
C GLN A 49 -7.01 9.18 -6.55
N LYS A 50 -7.35 8.12 -5.80
CA LYS A 50 -8.74 7.68 -5.60
C LYS A 50 -9.22 7.96 -4.17
N VAL A 51 -8.74 7.23 -3.16
CA VAL A 51 -9.31 7.32 -1.79
C VAL A 51 -9.18 8.71 -1.18
N LEU A 52 -7.97 9.27 -1.13
CA LEU A 52 -7.75 10.58 -0.51
C LEU A 52 -8.29 11.72 -1.35
N LYS A 53 -8.27 11.57 -2.68
CA LYS A 53 -8.90 12.54 -3.58
C LYS A 53 -10.40 12.58 -3.35
N ASP A 54 -11.08 11.44 -3.34
CA ASP A 54 -12.51 11.33 -3.09
C ASP A 54 -12.86 11.92 -1.71
N TRP A 55 -12.04 11.63 -0.68
CA TRP A 55 -12.19 12.24 0.64
C TRP A 55 -12.21 13.77 0.61
N CYS A 56 -11.26 14.39 -0.11
CA CYS A 56 -11.17 15.84 -0.25
C CYS A 56 -12.32 16.44 -1.08
N THR A 57 -13.07 15.63 -1.85
CA THR A 57 -14.25 16.12 -2.58
C THR A 57 -15.50 16.22 -1.70
N ILE A 58 -15.58 15.42 -0.63
CA ILE A 58 -16.74 15.34 0.26
C ILE A 58 -16.52 16.02 1.61
N TYR A 59 -15.26 16.28 1.96
CA TYR A 59 -14.86 16.93 3.18
C TYR A 59 -13.84 18.03 2.85
N ASP A 60 -14.07 19.24 3.39
CA ASP A 60 -13.17 20.38 3.25
C ASP A 60 -11.91 20.17 4.12
N SER A 61 -11.04 19.30 3.62
CA SER A 61 -9.84 18.84 4.31
C SER A 61 -8.76 19.92 4.33
N GLU A 62 -8.15 20.14 5.50
CA GLU A 62 -6.93 20.97 5.62
C GLU A 62 -5.68 20.28 5.02
N TYR A 63 -5.81 19.00 4.65
CA TYR A 63 -4.77 18.15 4.07
C TYR A 63 -5.15 17.67 2.66
N SER A 64 -4.19 17.13 1.93
CA SER A 64 -4.38 16.69 0.54
C SER A 64 -3.71 15.35 0.25
N PRO A 65 -3.99 14.71 -0.90
CA PRO A 65 -3.30 13.49 -1.32
C PRO A 65 -1.76 13.62 -1.42
N SER A 66 -1.24 14.84 -1.54
CA SER A 66 0.21 15.11 -1.57
C SER A 66 0.75 15.71 -0.27
N ASN A 67 -0.11 16.02 0.71
CA ASN A 67 0.26 16.55 2.02
C ASN A 67 -0.61 15.94 3.11
N TYR A 68 -0.09 14.90 3.76
CA TYR A 68 -0.78 14.21 4.86
C TYR A 68 -0.69 14.93 6.21
N GLY A 69 -0.07 16.11 6.26
CA GLY A 69 0.25 16.80 7.51
C GLY A 69 1.41 16.16 8.26
N ASP A 70 1.44 16.36 9.58
CA ASP A 70 2.50 15.85 10.45
C ASP A 70 2.29 14.36 10.78
N VAL A 71 2.54 13.52 9.77
CA VAL A 71 2.41 12.07 9.88
C VAL A 71 3.69 11.39 9.42
N LYS A 72 4.30 10.62 10.31
CA LYS A 72 5.35 9.66 9.94
C LYS A 72 4.77 8.55 9.08
N VAL A 73 5.31 8.37 7.88
CA VAL A 73 5.02 7.28 6.96
C VAL A 73 6.20 6.32 6.92
N GLU A 74 5.93 5.05 7.17
CA GLU A 74 6.91 3.96 7.06
C GLU A 74 6.43 2.97 6.00
N THR A 75 7.31 2.58 5.08
CA THR A 75 6.98 1.66 3.99
C THR A 75 7.78 0.38 4.14
N GLN A 76 7.12 -0.77 4.20
CA GLN A 76 7.78 -2.07 4.39
C GLN A 76 8.86 -2.33 3.33
N TRP A 77 8.60 -1.96 2.07
CA TRP A 77 9.50 -2.18 0.94
C TRP A 77 10.45 -1.02 0.64
N GLU A 78 10.65 -0.10 1.60
CA GLU A 78 11.52 1.06 1.39
C GLU A 78 12.95 0.66 1.01
N ASN A 79 13.46 -0.42 1.63
CA ASN A 79 14.83 -0.94 1.46
C ASN A 79 14.89 -2.30 0.71
N TRP A 80 13.84 -2.66 -0.03
CA TRP A 80 13.78 -3.94 -0.75
C TRP A 80 14.49 -3.94 -2.09
#